data_AF-A0AA43F069-F1
#
_entry.id   AF-A0AA43F069-F1
#
_cell.length_a   1.000
_cell.length_b   1.000
_cell.length_c   1.000
_cell.angle_alpha   90.00
_cell.angle_beta   90.00
_cell.angle_gamma   90.00
#
_symmetry.space_group_name_H-M   'P 1'
#
loop_
_entity.id
_entity.type
_entity.pdbx_description
1 polymer ?
#
loop_
_entity_poly.entity_id
_entity_poly.type
_entity_poly.pdbx_seq_one_letter_code
_entity_poly.pdbx_strand_id
1 'polypeptide(L)'
;MQAQSDWEREQQRRNWRERPVALPEYPREERLVPFFVSSASNFRFFIDAPSVSTGTDGVVRYALVVRSATGAESITYEGIRCETGAYRIYATGIDGGWKPATGGWRRIEPRSVQRWHNALYLEYFCPLGEPIRSAREGVNALRAGDHPSRSLTGP
;
A
#
# COMPACT_ATOMS: atom_id res chain seq x y z
N MET A 1 -26.28 -10.33 -8.87
CA MET A 1 -25.53 -9.52 -7.89
C MET A 1 -26.10 -8.11 -7.97
N GLN A 2 -26.76 -7.63 -6.93
CA GLN A 2 -27.35 -6.29 -6.91
C GLN A 2 -26.22 -5.25 -6.76
N ALA A 3 -26.20 -4.25 -7.64
CA ALA A 3 -25.33 -3.09 -7.46
C ALA A 3 -25.84 -2.28 -6.27
N GLN A 4 -24.99 -2.02 -5.28
CA GLN A 4 -25.32 -1.14 -4.14
C GLN A 4 -25.67 0.27 -4.63
N SER A 5 -26.76 0.82 -4.08
CA SER A 5 -27.21 2.18 -4.35
C SER A 5 -26.21 3.23 -3.86
N ASP A 6 -26.22 4.42 -4.47
CA ASP A 6 -25.32 5.52 -4.08
C ASP A 6 -25.52 5.95 -2.62
N TRP A 7 -26.76 5.87 -2.12
CA TRP A 7 -27.10 6.13 -0.73
C TRP A 7 -26.49 5.11 0.24
N GLU A 8 -26.52 3.82 -0.09
CA GLU A 8 -25.89 2.77 0.74
C GLU A 8 -24.38 2.94 0.80
N ARG A 9 -23.75 3.28 -0.33
CA ARG A 9 -22.30 3.57 -0.39
C ARG A 9 -21.94 4.78 0.45
N GLU A 10 -22.75 5.84 0.40
CA GLU A 10 -22.51 7.04 1.22
C GLU A 10 -22.64 6.73 2.72
N GLN A 11 -23.64 5.94 3.11
CA GLN A 11 -23.81 5.49 4.50
C GLN A 11 -22.63 4.63 4.97
N GLN A 12 -22.15 3.71 4.14
CA GLN A 12 -20.96 2.91 4.44
C GLN A 12 -19.72 3.79 4.63
N ARG A 13 -19.54 4.82 3.79
CA ARG A 13 -18.45 5.79 3.92
C ARG A 13 -18.53 6.60 5.22
N ARG A 14 -19.74 6.98 5.65
CA ARG A 14 -19.97 7.71 6.91
C ARG A 14 -19.73 6.84 8.15
N ASN A 15 -20.07 5.56 8.06
CA ASN A 15 -19.96 4.60 9.17
C ASN A 15 -18.60 3.89 9.22
N TRP A 16 -17.75 4.09 8.20
CA TRP A 16 -16.44 3.47 8.12
C TRP A 16 -15.57 3.85 9.32
N ARG A 17 -14.92 2.84 9.90
CA ARG A 17 -13.93 3.01 10.95
C ARG A 17 -12.72 2.15 10.63
N GLU A 18 -11.55 2.77 10.70
CA GLU A 18 -10.28 2.08 10.61
C GLU A 18 -10.13 1.05 11.74
N ARG A 19 -9.69 -0.16 11.42
CA ARG A 19 -9.41 -1.18 12.43
C ARG A 19 -8.15 -0.83 13.25
N PRO A 20 -8.06 -1.31 14.51
CA PRO A 20 -6.83 -1.20 15.28
C PRO A 20 -5.62 -1.73 14.50
N VAL A 21 -4.55 -0.95 14.49
CA VAL A 21 -3.34 -1.27 13.73
C VAL A 21 -2.27 -1.77 14.69
N ALA A 22 -1.84 -3.01 14.48
CA ALA A 22 -0.64 -3.55 15.12
C ALA A 22 0.58 -3.26 14.23
N LEU A 23 1.68 -2.87 14.85
CA LEU A 23 2.95 -2.71 14.14
C LEU A 23 3.55 -4.11 13.87
N PRO A 24 4.02 -4.37 12.65
CA PRO A 24 4.66 -5.64 12.32
C PRO A 24 6.06 -5.72 12.94
N GLU A 25 6.70 -6.87 12.84
CA GLU A 25 8.14 -6.95 13.05
C GLU A 25 8.88 -5.96 12.13
N TYR A 26 10.03 -5.47 12.58
CA TYR A 26 10.86 -4.60 11.76
C TYR A 26 11.34 -5.33 10.49
N PRO A 27 11.35 -4.70 9.30
CA PRO A 27 11.77 -5.32 8.06
C PRO A 27 13.15 -5.96 8.12
N ARG A 28 13.33 -7.07 7.37
CA ARG A 28 14.62 -7.78 7.23
C ARG A 28 14.92 -8.02 5.76
N GLU A 29 16.19 -7.99 5.39
CA GLU A 29 16.64 -8.02 3.99
C GLU A 29 16.09 -9.24 3.23
N GLU A 30 16.13 -10.41 3.86
CA GLU A 30 15.69 -11.69 3.28
C GLU A 30 14.19 -11.75 2.96
N ARG A 31 13.41 -10.80 3.47
CA ARG A 31 11.94 -10.76 3.38
C ARG A 31 11.46 -9.65 2.44
N LEU A 32 12.38 -8.83 1.94
CA LEU A 32 12.08 -7.71 1.05
C LEU A 32 11.75 -8.20 -0.35
N VAL A 33 10.59 -7.77 -0.85
CA VAL A 33 10.18 -8.00 -2.23
C VAL A 33 10.33 -6.69 -3.00
N PRO A 34 11.19 -6.63 -4.03
CA PRO A 34 11.33 -5.44 -4.84
C PRO A 34 10.07 -5.22 -5.68
N PHE A 35 9.75 -3.96 -5.96
CA PHE A 35 8.72 -3.62 -6.94
C PHE A 35 9.15 -2.43 -7.78
N PHE A 36 8.60 -2.35 -8.98
CA PHE A 36 8.94 -1.28 -9.92
C PHE A 36 7.99 -0.10 -9.78
N VAL A 37 8.53 1.11 -9.83
CA VAL A 37 7.75 2.36 -9.78
C VAL A 37 7.91 3.16 -11.08
N SER A 38 9.15 3.35 -11.53
CA SER A 38 9.45 4.07 -12.77
C SER A 38 10.95 3.93 -13.09
N SER A 39 11.29 3.91 -14.37
CA SER A 39 12.68 3.96 -14.86
C SER A 39 13.34 5.32 -14.62
N ALA A 40 12.56 6.37 -14.36
CA ALA A 40 13.08 7.72 -14.07
C ALA A 40 13.46 7.92 -12.59
N SER A 41 13.20 6.93 -11.73
CA SER A 41 13.50 7.01 -10.29
C SER A 41 14.92 6.52 -10.00
N ASN A 42 15.68 7.30 -9.21
CA ASN A 42 16.97 6.86 -8.65
C ASN A 42 16.83 6.09 -7.32
N PHE A 43 15.59 5.79 -6.92
CA PHE A 43 15.27 5.00 -5.73
C PHE A 43 14.91 3.57 -6.09
N ARG A 44 15.30 2.64 -5.22
CA ARG A 44 14.82 1.25 -5.20
C ARG A 44 13.77 1.10 -4.11
N PHE A 45 12.71 0.36 -4.41
CA PHE A 45 11.56 0.22 -3.53
C PHE A 45 11.31 -1.23 -3.20
N PHE A 46 11.00 -1.49 -1.94
CA PHE A 46 10.75 -2.84 -1.44
C PHE A 46 9.59 -2.86 -0.46
N ILE A 47 8.90 -3.99 -0.41
CA ILE A 47 7.88 -4.29 0.59
C ILE A 47 8.37 -5.47 1.43
N ASP A 48 8.30 -5.37 2.77
CA ASP A 48 8.51 -6.53 3.64
C ASP A 48 7.29 -7.47 3.53
N ALA A 49 7.47 -8.66 2.94
CA ALA A 49 6.34 -9.54 2.62
C ALA A 49 5.47 -9.94 3.83
N PRO A 50 6.03 -10.29 5.01
CA PRO A 50 5.24 -10.62 6.19
C PRO A 50 4.39 -9.47 6.74
N SER A 51 4.80 -8.22 6.49
CA SER A 51 4.04 -7.04 6.92
C SER A 51 2.74 -6.82 6.14
N VAL A 52 2.60 -7.44 4.96
CA VAL A 52 1.44 -7.23 4.09
C VAL A 52 0.19 -7.80 4.73
N SER A 53 -0.84 -6.97 4.90
CA SER A 53 -2.15 -7.40 5.39
C SER A 53 -3.28 -6.62 4.73
N THR A 54 -4.47 -7.21 4.71
CA THR A 54 -5.70 -6.59 4.19
C THR A 54 -6.82 -6.85 5.20
N GLY A 55 -7.60 -5.83 5.50
CA GLY A 55 -8.69 -5.90 6.48
C GLY A 55 -10.06 -5.69 5.85
N THR A 56 -11.11 -6.02 6.59
CA THR A 56 -12.50 -5.70 6.23
C THR A 56 -12.79 -4.20 6.19
N ASP A 57 -11.83 -3.36 6.58
CA ASP A 57 -11.89 -1.91 6.45
C ASP A 57 -11.38 -1.39 5.09
N GLY A 58 -11.05 -2.29 4.15
CA GLY A 58 -10.62 -1.90 2.81
C GLY A 58 -9.22 -1.29 2.77
N VAL A 59 -8.43 -1.51 3.82
CA VAL A 59 -7.05 -1.00 3.92
C VAL A 59 -6.05 -2.12 3.73
N VAL A 60 -5.16 -1.94 2.77
CA VAL A 60 -3.96 -2.76 2.58
C VAL A 60 -2.81 -2.12 3.35
N ARG A 61 -2.24 -2.83 4.32
CA ARG A 61 -1.15 -2.36 5.18
C ARG A 61 0.15 -3.06 4.85
N TYR A 62 1.26 -2.36 4.90
CA TYR A 62 2.57 -2.87 4.52
C TYR A 62 3.70 -2.00 5.07
N ALA A 63 4.88 -2.59 5.26
CA ALA A 63 6.12 -1.87 5.50
C ALA A 63 6.85 -1.65 4.18
N LEU A 64 7.08 -0.38 3.85
CA LEU A 64 7.80 0.10 2.68
C LEU A 64 9.23 0.43 3.07
N VAL A 65 10.18 -0.05 2.28
CA VAL A 65 11.60 0.34 2.34
C VAL A 65 11.96 1.05 1.05
N VAL A 66 12.49 2.26 1.17
CA VAL A 66 12.97 3.08 0.03
C VAL A 66 14.46 3.31 0.20
N ARG A 67 15.25 2.94 -0.80
CA ARG A 67 16.71 3.12 -0.82
C ARG A 67 17.14 4.05 -1.94
N SER A 68 17.91 5.08 -1.61
CA SER A 68 18.55 5.93 -2.63
C SER A 68 19.79 5.26 -3.21
N ALA A 69 20.22 5.71 -4.39
CA ALA A 69 21.51 5.34 -4.95
C ALA A 69 22.70 5.74 -4.06
N THR A 70 22.53 6.75 -3.21
CA THR A 70 23.56 7.27 -2.28
C THR A 70 23.57 6.54 -0.93
N GLY A 71 22.76 5.50 -0.75
CA GLY A 71 22.74 4.67 0.46
C GLY A 71 21.83 5.18 1.58
N ALA A 72 21.04 6.25 1.35
CA ALA A 72 20.01 6.65 2.29
C ALA A 72 18.85 5.65 2.25
N GLU A 73 18.36 5.25 3.42
CA GLU A 73 17.21 4.35 3.57
C GLU A 73 16.09 5.04 4.37
N SER A 74 14.86 4.86 3.90
CA SER A 74 13.65 5.28 4.60
C SER A 74 12.73 4.07 4.75
N ILE A 75 12.27 3.82 5.98
CA ILE A 75 11.35 2.73 6.29
C ILE A 75 10.08 3.30 6.89
N THR A 76 8.93 2.90 6.38
CA THR A 76 7.62 3.35 6.85
C THR A 76 6.64 2.19 6.89
N TYR A 77 5.83 2.09 7.95
CA TYR A 77 4.66 1.24 7.97
C TYR A 77 3.44 2.07 7.58
N GLU A 78 2.79 1.70 6.48
CA GLU A 78 1.76 2.49 5.83
C GLU A 78 0.51 1.65 5.56
N GLY A 79 -0.59 2.34 5.25
CA GLY A 79 -1.82 1.73 4.76
C GLY A 79 -2.36 2.48 3.56
N ILE A 80 -2.90 1.76 2.57
CA ILE A 80 -3.66 2.30 1.45
C ILE A 80 -5.12 1.90 1.61
N ARG A 81 -6.03 2.88 1.68
CA ARG A 81 -7.47 2.67 1.62
C ARG A 81 -7.91 2.72 0.16
N CYS A 82 -8.18 1.55 -0.41
CA CYS A 82 -8.42 1.37 -1.84
C CYS A 82 -9.65 2.15 -2.33
N GLU A 83 -10.77 2.07 -1.59
CA GLU A 83 -12.03 2.76 -1.94
C GLU A 83 -11.85 4.27 -2.19
N THR A 84 -10.96 4.92 -1.43
CA THR A 84 -10.76 6.38 -1.51
C THR A 84 -9.49 6.79 -2.24
N GLY A 85 -8.64 5.84 -2.64
CA GLY A 85 -7.30 6.14 -3.17
C GLY A 85 -6.50 7.04 -2.23
N ALA A 86 -6.46 6.69 -0.94
CA ALA A 86 -5.78 7.46 0.09
C ALA A 86 -4.80 6.58 0.85
N TYR A 87 -3.73 7.17 1.38
CA TYR A 87 -2.73 6.48 2.17
C TYR A 87 -2.51 7.16 3.52
N ARG A 88 -2.01 6.39 4.50
CA ARG A 88 -1.65 6.87 5.83
C ARG A 88 -0.33 6.23 6.25
N ILE A 89 0.53 7.01 6.92
CA ILE A 89 1.74 6.49 7.57
C ILE A 89 1.41 6.26 9.04
N TYR A 90 1.56 5.03 9.50
CA TYR A 90 1.33 4.63 10.90
C TYR A 90 2.58 4.75 11.75
N ALA A 91 3.73 4.44 11.17
CA ALA A 91 5.02 4.51 11.86
C ALA A 91 6.17 4.71 10.87
N THR A 92 7.26 5.25 11.37
CA THR A 92 8.53 5.38 10.66
C THR A 92 9.59 4.55 11.37
N GLY A 93 10.50 3.93 10.61
CA GLY A 93 11.62 3.19 11.16
C GLY A 93 12.73 4.11 11.66
N ILE A 94 13.18 3.91 12.89
CA ILE A 94 14.31 4.62 13.52
C ILE A 94 15.10 3.58 14.32
N ASP A 95 16.42 3.51 14.10
CA ASP A 95 17.36 2.64 14.82
C ASP A 95 16.91 1.17 14.94
N GLY A 96 16.34 0.61 13.86
CA GLY A 96 15.86 -0.78 13.85
C GLY A 96 14.51 -1.01 14.56
N GLY A 97 13.82 0.05 14.98
CA GLY A 97 12.52 -0.01 15.64
C GLY A 97 11.48 0.92 15.00
N TRP A 98 10.24 0.82 15.46
CA TRP A 98 9.14 1.65 14.99
C TRP A 98 8.91 2.85 15.90
N LYS A 99 8.80 4.04 15.30
CA LYS A 99 8.27 5.24 15.95
C LYS A 99 6.88 5.56 15.39
N PRO A 100 5.83 5.60 16.21
CA PRO A 100 4.49 5.97 15.76
C PRO A 100 4.46 7.34 15.09
N ALA A 101 3.69 7.45 14.02
CA ALA A 101 3.42 8.69 13.29
C ALA A 101 2.03 9.23 13.65
N THR A 102 1.89 10.55 13.66
CA THR A 102 0.62 11.24 14.00
C THR A 102 -0.19 11.66 12.77
N GLY A 103 0.27 11.31 11.56
CA GLY A 103 -0.35 11.71 10.30
C GLY A 103 -1.71 11.06 10.04
N GLY A 104 -2.60 11.81 9.39
CA GLY A 104 -3.90 11.33 8.90
C GLY A 104 -3.83 10.74 7.48
N TRP A 105 -5.00 10.38 6.98
CA TRP A 105 -5.18 9.94 5.60
C TRP A 105 -4.91 11.07 4.60
N ARG A 106 -4.13 10.79 3.56
CA ARG A 106 -3.77 11.71 2.48
C ARG A 106 -4.14 11.09 1.15
N ARG A 107 -4.68 11.89 0.23
CA ARG A 107 -5.04 11.43 -1.11
C ARG A 107 -3.77 11.04 -1.89
N ILE A 108 -3.84 9.95 -2.64
CA ILE A 108 -2.80 9.56 -3.59
C ILE A 108 -2.99 10.41 -4.84
N GLU A 109 -1.99 11.23 -5.15
CA GLU A 109 -2.01 12.08 -6.34
C GLU A 109 -1.22 11.42 -7.48
N PRO A 110 -1.80 11.25 -8.69
CA PRO A 110 -1.13 10.60 -9.82
C PRO A 110 0.18 11.28 -10.25
N ARG A 111 0.33 12.58 -9.97
CA ARG A 111 1.53 13.38 -10.30
C ARG A 111 2.40 13.69 -9.08
N SER A 112 2.20 13.01 -7.95
CA SER A 112 2.99 13.28 -6.75
C SER A 112 4.46 12.89 -6.93
N VAL A 113 5.33 13.52 -6.13
CA VAL A 113 6.73 13.12 -5.99
C VAL A 113 6.88 11.72 -5.40
N GLN A 114 5.89 11.24 -4.64
CA GLN A 114 5.82 9.91 -4.02
C GLN A 114 5.11 8.92 -4.96
N ARG A 115 5.62 8.75 -6.19
CA ARG A 115 4.97 7.91 -7.22
C ARG A 115 4.75 6.46 -6.79
N TRP A 116 5.51 5.97 -5.81
CA TRP A 116 5.36 4.61 -5.29
C TRP A 116 3.96 4.35 -4.71
N HIS A 117 3.31 5.33 -4.07
CA HIS A 117 1.94 5.16 -3.60
C HIS A 117 0.97 4.93 -4.76
N ASN A 118 1.18 5.63 -5.88
CA ASN A 118 0.37 5.45 -7.08
C ASN A 118 0.61 4.08 -7.74
N ALA A 119 1.87 3.65 -7.82
CA ALA A 119 2.21 2.31 -8.34
C ALA A 119 1.58 1.22 -7.45
N LEU A 120 1.79 1.26 -6.14
CA LEU A 120 1.19 0.32 -5.19
C LEU A 120 -0.33 0.29 -5.29
N TYR A 121 -0.98 1.45 -5.44
CA TYR A 121 -2.43 1.54 -5.60
C TYR A 121 -2.90 0.92 -6.92
N LEU A 122 -2.42 1.40 -8.07
CA LEU A 122 -2.95 1.03 -9.39
C LEU A 122 -2.50 -0.34 -9.89
N GLU A 123 -1.28 -0.74 -9.55
CA GLU A 123 -0.62 -1.89 -10.18
C GLU A 123 -0.59 -3.12 -9.27
N TYR A 124 -0.68 -2.97 -7.95
CA TYR A 124 -0.43 -4.09 -7.04
C TYR A 124 -1.54 -4.36 -6.02
N PHE A 125 -1.98 -3.35 -5.27
CA PHE A 125 -2.78 -3.56 -4.06
C PHE A 125 -4.25 -3.21 -4.18
N CYS A 126 -4.62 -2.34 -5.12
CA CYS A 126 -6.00 -1.89 -5.29
C CYS A 126 -6.49 -2.06 -6.74
N PRO A 127 -6.39 -3.26 -7.35
CA PRO A 127 -6.92 -3.47 -8.69
C PRO A 127 -8.41 -3.11 -8.72
N LEU A 128 -8.81 -2.27 -9.69
CA LEU A 128 -10.19 -1.78 -9.84
C LEU A 128 -10.71 -0.97 -8.63
N GLY A 129 -9.84 -0.47 -7.76
CA GLY A 129 -10.21 0.25 -6.54
C GLY A 129 -10.59 -0.65 -5.37
N GLU A 130 -10.47 -1.97 -5.51
CA GLU A 130 -10.75 -2.95 -4.46
C GLU A 130 -9.45 -3.51 -3.87
N PRO A 131 -9.36 -3.73 -2.54
CA PRO A 131 -8.16 -4.28 -1.93
C PRO A 131 -7.89 -5.70 -2.40
N ILE A 132 -6.61 -6.09 -2.42
CA ILE A 132 -6.20 -7.50 -2.50
C ILE A 132 -6.98 -8.34 -1.47
N ARG A 133 -7.32 -9.56 -1.86
CA ARG A 133 -8.11 -10.52 -1.06
C ARG A 133 -7.28 -11.19 0.02
N SER A 134 -5.96 -11.21 -0.13
CA SER A 134 -5.04 -11.78 0.86
C SER A 134 -3.64 -11.19 0.74
N ALA A 135 -2.86 -11.28 1.82
CA ALA A 135 -1.44 -10.92 1.80
C ALA A 135 -0.67 -11.65 0.70
N ARG A 136 -0.96 -12.95 0.50
CA ARG A 136 -0.35 -13.78 -0.54
C ARG A 136 -0.62 -13.24 -1.95
N GLU A 137 -1.82 -12.74 -2.21
CA GLU A 137 -2.15 -12.14 -3.51
C GLU A 137 -1.33 -10.89 -3.77
N GLY A 138 -1.25 -9.96 -2.82
CA GLY A 138 -0.43 -8.75 -2.96
C GLY A 138 1.05 -9.05 -3.12
N VAL A 139 1.60 -9.98 -2.33
CA VAL A 139 3.01 -10.40 -2.47
C VAL A 139 3.28 -11.05 -3.83
N ASN A 140 2.35 -11.85 -4.34
CA ASN A 140 2.48 -12.45 -5.67
C ASN A 140 2.41 -11.39 -6.78
N ALA A 141 1.55 -10.38 -6.66
CA ALA A 141 1.49 -9.27 -7.60
C ALA A 141 2.82 -8.50 -7.65
N LEU A 142 3.43 -8.20 -6.48
CA LEU A 142 4.74 -7.55 -6.41
C LEU A 142 5.83 -8.38 -7.11
N ARG A 143 5.86 -9.70 -6.87
CA ARG A 143 6.82 -10.62 -7.51
C ARG A 143 6.61 -10.76 -9.01
N ALA A 144 5.37 -10.69 -9.46
CA ALA A 144 5.02 -10.75 -10.88
C ALA A 144 5.26 -9.43 -11.61
N GLY A 145 5.38 -8.31 -10.86
CA GLY A 145 5.54 -6.97 -11.42
C GLY A 145 4.23 -6.28 -11.83
N ASP A 146 3.07 -6.95 -11.63
CA ASP A 146 1.74 -6.40 -11.85
C ASP A 146 0.67 -7.29 -11.20
N HIS A 147 -0.51 -6.75 -10.92
CA HIS A 147 -1.67 -7.49 -10.45
C HIS A 147 -2.43 -8.10 -11.64
N PRO A 148 -2.72 -9.43 -11.65
CA PRO A 148 -3.36 -10.09 -12.80
C PRO A 148 -4.68 -9.45 -13.26
N SER A 149 -5.47 -8.93 -12.31
CA SER A 149 -6.73 -8.25 -12.62
C SER A 149 -6.59 -6.90 -13.33
N ARG A 150 -5.40 -6.29 -13.37
CA ARG A 150 -5.16 -5.06 -14.15
C ARG A 150 -5.17 -5.32 -15.65
N SER A 151 -4.69 -6.50 -16.08
CA SER A 151 -4.66 -6.91 -17.49
C SER A 151 -6.06 -7.12 -18.09
N LEU A 152 -7.08 -7.29 -17.25
CA LEU A 152 -8.47 -7.46 -17.66
C LEU A 152 -9.16 -6.13 -18.04
N THR A 153 -8.50 -5.00 -17.81
CA THR A 153 -8.97 -3.64 -18.16
C THR A 153 -8.11 -2.99 -19.24
N GLY A 154 -7.63 -3.77 -20.22
CA GLY A 154 -7.00 -3.24 -21.43
C GLY A 154 -7.89 -2.19 -22.15
N PRO A 155 -7.28 -1.29 -22.94
CA PRO A 155 -7.79 0.03 -23.30
C PRO A 155 -9.20 0.07 -23.90
#